data_AF-A0A8J1UTW9-F1
#
_entry.id   AF-A0A8J1UTW9-F1
#
_cell.length_a   1.000
_cell.length_b   1.000
_cell.length_c   1.000
_cell.angle_alpha   90.00
_cell.angle_beta   90.00
_cell.angle_gamma   90.00
#
_symmetry.space_group_name_H-M   'P 1'
#
loop_
_entity.id
_entity.type
_entity.pdbx_description
1 polymer ?
#
loop_
_entity_poly.entity_id
_entity_poly.type
_entity_poly.pdbx_seq_one_letter_code
_entity_poly.pdbx_strand_id
1 'polypeptide(L)'
;MRFVNWLANNVRLESQKYISTKDIYWKFLKHDPQSDIPYAQMIAIVQKYFDVALVQGGHKESFVPLYWRRKNEKKIDFSHDDCEFIKARGWQVQLSEPSHTILSIDTGITINGRKLLKTVTLFEDGTVNLEIASRNIDLQALRIDPTYMRTQKSVLNMLCILEKVIICEAVKKPNGLSQKCVKCTEEKLTNGTEQMNVIRSNVCLRVLKFSCRVNYCRKCQKQTLYLAIPAPPTITFEKQLRELFPSLPHYMLINLTDLHENTFAKGSRRSPGTMQVWLSLYAHNRNNYRLLKERGFHVPSESILKCYRNVVQQNPDFKDINIEWMANEAKRQCMPTSAYSGGIIFEEMKIDERISTQSNDRDLKTEAFVECNQESLAPTVPSQILQLSYLGFNGYRFPFAFLPITQVTASHLNRIFWKAVNKLALNNFNVLYCNIKDGITNNQLRQFMGIHFPSGNGVLQRYAIESRHNPLRKIVLLIDIKNVTMEIRNSIFLIGDADSHTRKLLHQGRAITSKMWIDAYQWNRKNPISVHKHLRREHLRHSAKRRNGYPEHALSPDMLKLMREFRSSKGADGSYLDAAVELLEMTSTLVDFFNHHQD
;
A
#
# COMPACT_ATOMS: atom_id res chain seq x y z
N MET A 1 -28.28 23.41 -0.48
CA MET A 1 -28.74 24.76 -0.88
C MET A 1 -27.83 25.87 -0.38
N ARG A 2 -27.52 25.98 0.92
CA ARG A 2 -26.56 26.99 1.46
C ARG A 2 -25.21 26.97 0.73
N PHE A 3 -24.62 25.78 0.57
CA PHE A 3 -23.39 25.59 -0.22
C PHE A 3 -23.52 26.11 -1.66
N VAL A 4 -24.61 25.81 -2.36
CA VAL A 4 -24.83 26.22 -3.75
C VAL A 4 -24.94 27.74 -3.87
N ASN A 5 -25.67 28.38 -2.97
CA ASN A 5 -25.80 29.85 -2.93
C ASN A 5 -24.47 30.52 -2.58
N TRP A 6 -23.73 29.97 -1.61
CA TRP A 6 -22.40 30.45 -1.27
C TRP A 6 -21.46 30.37 -2.48
N LEU A 7 -21.42 29.22 -3.15
CA LEU A 7 -20.56 28.97 -4.31
C LEU A 7 -20.91 29.91 -5.48
N ALA A 8 -22.20 30.17 -5.72
CA ALA A 8 -22.66 31.10 -6.75
C ALA A 8 -22.25 32.57 -6.48
N ASN A 9 -22.16 32.96 -5.21
CA ASN A 9 -21.86 34.33 -4.81
C ASN A 9 -20.36 34.59 -4.61
N ASN A 10 -19.59 33.57 -4.22
CA ASN A 10 -18.19 33.71 -3.79
C ASN A 10 -17.19 33.19 -4.82
N VAL A 11 -17.66 32.50 -5.87
CA VAL A 11 -16.78 31.98 -6.94
C VAL A 11 -17.05 32.68 -8.28
N ARG A 12 -17.35 33.98 -8.23
CA ARG A 12 -17.36 34.83 -9.43
C ARG A 12 -15.95 35.26 -9.79
N LEU A 13 -15.46 34.75 -10.93
CA LEU A 13 -14.49 35.37 -11.83
C LEU A 13 -13.30 36.08 -11.15
N GLU A 14 -12.44 35.33 -10.47
CA GLU A 14 -11.01 35.67 -10.54
C GLU A 14 -10.48 35.12 -11.87
N SER A 15 -10.21 36.03 -12.79
CA SER A 15 -9.57 35.75 -14.07
C SER A 15 -8.27 34.98 -13.83
N GLN A 16 -8.23 33.75 -14.36
CA GLN A 16 -7.08 32.84 -14.41
C GLN A 16 -6.63 32.25 -13.06
N LYS A 17 -7.19 31.10 -12.68
CA LYS A 17 -6.47 29.91 -12.16
C LYS A 17 -7.45 28.79 -11.86
N TYR A 18 -7.02 27.55 -12.10
CA TYR A 18 -7.72 26.35 -11.64
C TYR A 18 -7.84 26.42 -10.11
N ILE A 19 -9.04 26.17 -9.56
CA ILE A 19 -9.24 26.09 -8.11
C ILE A 19 -9.42 24.60 -7.76
N SER A 20 -8.70 24.14 -6.73
CA SER A 20 -8.85 22.80 -6.19
C SER A 20 -10.22 22.63 -5.52
N THR A 21 -10.90 21.50 -5.74
CA THR A 21 -12.13 21.16 -5.00
C THR A 21 -11.92 21.20 -3.49
N LYS A 22 -10.70 20.92 -3.03
CA LYS A 22 -10.34 20.96 -1.61
C LYS A 22 -10.32 22.39 -1.08
N ASP A 23 -9.84 23.34 -1.87
CA ASP A 23 -9.84 24.76 -1.49
C ASP A 23 -11.25 25.33 -1.43
N ILE A 24 -12.13 24.92 -2.36
CA ILE A 24 -13.56 25.26 -2.34
C ILE A 24 -14.18 24.76 -1.04
N TYR A 25 -13.91 23.50 -0.67
CA TYR A 25 -14.44 22.90 0.54
C TYR A 25 -13.99 23.62 1.82
N TRP A 26 -12.69 23.91 1.95
CA TRP A 26 -12.18 24.62 3.13
C TRP A 26 -12.65 26.08 3.20
N LYS A 27 -12.73 26.78 2.06
CA LYS A 27 -13.30 28.12 2.01
C LYS A 27 -14.78 28.11 2.40
N PHE A 28 -15.53 27.08 2.02
CA PHE A 28 -16.92 26.93 2.43
C PHE A 28 -17.06 26.63 3.92
N LEU A 29 -16.31 25.68 4.47
CA LEU A 29 -16.34 25.38 5.90
C LEU A 29 -15.91 26.57 6.77
N LYS A 30 -15.04 27.44 6.25
CA LYS A 30 -14.70 28.69 6.92
C LYS A 30 -15.87 29.69 6.92
N HIS A 31 -16.70 29.69 5.89
CA HIS A 31 -17.88 30.54 5.77
C HIS A 31 -19.10 30.00 6.54
N ASP A 32 -19.27 28.67 6.58
CA ASP A 32 -20.32 27.99 7.32
C ASP A 32 -19.71 26.88 8.21
N PRO A 33 -19.15 27.23 9.39
CA PRO A 33 -18.47 26.27 10.27
C PRO A 33 -19.37 25.18 10.84
N GLN A 34 -20.69 25.39 10.81
CA GLN A 34 -21.68 24.42 11.27
C GLN A 34 -22.12 23.45 10.17
N SER A 35 -21.64 23.64 8.94
CA SER A 35 -21.96 22.73 7.83
C SER A 35 -21.37 21.34 8.07
N ASP A 36 -22.24 20.33 8.03
CA ASP A 36 -21.92 18.91 8.14
C ASP A 36 -21.73 18.22 6.77
N ILE A 37 -21.77 18.98 5.67
CA ILE A 37 -21.70 18.43 4.31
C ILE A 37 -20.41 17.61 4.10
N PRO A 38 -20.49 16.30 3.83
CA PRO A 38 -19.31 15.51 3.56
C PRO A 38 -18.63 15.97 2.27
N TYR A 39 -17.29 15.98 2.24
CA TYR A 39 -16.51 16.39 1.06
C TYR A 39 -16.93 15.66 -0.23
N ALA A 40 -17.25 14.36 -0.15
CA ALA A 40 -17.74 13.59 -1.29
C ALA A 40 -19.10 14.09 -1.80
N GLN A 41 -20.01 14.45 -0.90
CA GLN A 41 -21.32 15.01 -1.25
C GLN A 41 -21.17 16.43 -1.82
N MET A 42 -20.22 17.21 -1.31
CA MET A 42 -19.86 18.49 -1.90
C MET A 42 -19.32 18.32 -3.33
N ILE A 43 -18.42 17.36 -3.57
CA ILE A 43 -17.94 17.04 -4.93
C ILE A 43 -19.11 16.66 -5.83
N ALA A 44 -20.02 15.79 -5.38
CA ALA A 44 -21.19 15.41 -6.15
C ALA A 44 -22.11 16.60 -6.47
N ILE A 45 -22.23 17.57 -5.56
CA ILE A 45 -22.99 18.81 -5.79
C ILE A 45 -22.26 19.73 -6.77
N VAL A 46 -20.92 19.87 -6.67
CA VAL A 46 -20.14 20.61 -7.66
C VAL A 46 -20.28 19.97 -9.03
N GLN A 47 -20.15 18.64 -9.16
CA GLN A 47 -20.35 17.92 -10.41
C GLN A 47 -21.78 18.01 -10.95
N LYS A 48 -22.79 18.02 -10.07
CA LYS A 48 -24.21 18.09 -10.46
C LYS A 48 -24.62 19.48 -10.95
N TYR A 49 -24.03 20.54 -10.39
CA TYR A 49 -24.43 21.92 -10.67
C TYR A 49 -23.42 22.70 -11.55
N PHE A 50 -22.23 22.15 -11.78
CA PHE A 50 -21.18 22.72 -12.64
C PHE A 50 -20.72 21.67 -13.64
N ASP A 51 -20.71 22.02 -14.93
CA ASP A 51 -20.19 21.16 -15.99
C ASP A 51 -18.66 21.19 -15.98
N VAL A 52 -18.06 20.25 -15.25
CA VAL A 52 -16.62 20.20 -14.99
C VAL A 52 -16.03 18.89 -15.52
N ALA A 53 -15.14 18.99 -16.51
CA ALA A 53 -14.18 17.91 -16.78
C ALA A 53 -13.08 17.93 -15.70
N LEU A 54 -13.01 16.89 -14.88
CA LEU A 54 -11.96 16.76 -13.86
C LEU A 54 -10.63 16.42 -14.56
N VAL A 55 -9.69 17.37 -14.61
CA VAL A 55 -8.32 17.04 -15.02
C VAL A 55 -7.61 16.47 -13.81
N GLN A 56 -7.34 15.16 -13.81
CA GLN A 56 -6.50 14.53 -12.79
C GLN A 56 -5.03 14.93 -13.02
N GLY A 57 -4.52 15.84 -12.17
CA GLY A 57 -3.11 16.15 -12.10
C GLY A 57 -2.27 14.93 -11.70
N GLY A 58 -0.94 15.00 -11.89
CA GLY A 58 0.00 13.91 -11.54
C GLY A 58 0.02 13.53 -10.06
N HIS A 59 -0.56 14.38 -9.20
CA HIS A 59 -0.93 14.10 -7.82
C HIS A 59 -2.46 14.11 -7.74
N LYS A 60 -3.10 13.37 -6.82
CA LYS A 60 -4.57 13.20 -6.68
C LYS A 60 -5.38 14.50 -6.43
N GLU A 61 -5.00 15.63 -7.02
CA GLU A 61 -5.76 16.86 -7.06
C GLU A 61 -6.54 16.91 -8.38
N SER A 62 -7.84 17.05 -8.25
CA SER A 62 -8.72 17.28 -9.39
C SER A 62 -8.83 18.78 -9.59
N PHE A 63 -8.37 19.27 -10.74
CA PHE A 63 -8.51 20.66 -11.10
C PHE A 63 -9.84 20.88 -11.81
N VAL A 64 -10.56 21.91 -11.40
CA VAL A 64 -11.93 22.19 -11.84
C VAL A 64 -11.93 23.49 -12.64
N PRO A 65 -12.17 23.45 -13.96
CA PRO A 65 -12.71 24.61 -14.64
C PRO A 65 -14.18 24.77 -14.22
N LEU A 66 -14.47 25.71 -13.32
CA LEU A 66 -15.84 25.98 -12.86
C LEU A 66 -16.61 26.74 -13.95
N TYR A 67 -17.65 26.12 -14.52
CA TYR A 67 -18.60 26.84 -15.37
C TYR A 67 -20.04 26.59 -14.93
N TRP A 68 -20.79 27.70 -14.87
CA TRP A 68 -22.22 27.72 -14.61
C TRP A 68 -22.99 27.27 -15.85
N ARG A 69 -23.96 26.36 -15.68
CA ARG A 69 -24.97 26.06 -16.69
C ARG A 69 -25.89 27.29 -16.82
N ARG A 70 -25.62 28.19 -17.76
CA ARG A 70 -26.64 29.18 -18.15
C ARG A 70 -27.68 28.43 -18.99
N LYS A 71 -28.94 28.46 -18.56
CA LYS A 71 -30.09 27.85 -19.26
C LYS A 71 -30.28 28.32 -20.73
N ASN A 72 -29.50 29.28 -21.20
CA ASN A 72 -29.63 29.94 -22.50
C ASN A 72 -28.35 29.88 -23.36
N GLU A 73 -27.40 28.96 -23.12
CA GLU A 73 -26.26 28.82 -24.06
C GLU A 73 -26.75 28.23 -25.40
N LYS A 74 -26.47 28.95 -26.50
CA LYS A 74 -26.76 28.52 -27.87
C LYS A 74 -26.09 27.16 -28.11
N LYS A 75 -26.87 26.15 -28.49
CA LYS A 75 -26.33 24.88 -28.98
C LYS A 75 -25.64 25.14 -30.31
N ILE A 76 -24.46 24.56 -30.48
CA ILE A 76 -23.76 24.58 -31.77
C ILE A 76 -24.33 23.52 -32.68
N ASP A 77 -24.72 23.94 -33.87
CA ASP A 77 -25.09 23.07 -34.99
C ASP A 77 -23.96 22.92 -36.01
N PHE A 78 -22.83 23.63 -35.81
CA PHE A 78 -21.70 23.69 -36.74
C PHE A 78 -22.11 24.22 -38.12
N SER A 79 -23.14 25.08 -38.18
CA SER A 79 -23.43 25.90 -39.34
C SER A 79 -22.23 26.78 -39.74
N HIS A 80 -22.28 27.34 -40.96
CA HIS A 80 -21.20 28.16 -41.50
C HIS A 80 -20.75 29.27 -40.52
N ASP A 81 -21.71 29.93 -39.85
CA ASP A 81 -21.46 31.00 -38.87
C ASP A 81 -20.82 30.47 -37.57
N ASP A 82 -21.19 29.26 -37.13
CA ASP A 82 -20.57 28.61 -35.97
C ASP A 82 -19.13 28.14 -36.29
N CYS A 83 -18.72 28.01 -37.55
CA CYS A 83 -17.35 27.62 -37.88
C CYS A 83 -16.35 28.79 -37.81
N GLU A 84 -16.78 30.05 -37.87
CA GLU A 84 -15.89 31.21 -37.92
C GLU A 84 -15.03 31.37 -36.65
N PHE A 85 -15.58 31.10 -35.46
CA PHE A 85 -14.81 31.18 -34.22
C PHE A 85 -13.74 30.07 -34.10
N ILE A 86 -13.95 28.94 -34.79
CA ILE A 86 -13.00 27.81 -34.85
C ILE A 86 -11.83 28.20 -35.75
N LYS A 87 -12.13 28.76 -36.93
CA LYS A 87 -11.13 29.29 -37.87
C LYS A 87 -10.26 30.38 -37.26
N ALA A 88 -10.85 31.27 -36.44
CA ALA A 88 -10.12 32.31 -35.73
C ALA A 88 -9.00 31.79 -34.80
N ARG A 89 -9.03 30.51 -34.41
CA ARG A 89 -7.98 29.84 -33.63
C ARG A 89 -7.02 29.00 -34.48
N GLY A 90 -7.06 29.11 -35.79
CA GLY A 90 -6.19 28.37 -36.72
C GLY A 90 -6.65 26.94 -37.03
N TRP A 91 -7.82 26.53 -36.55
CA TRP A 91 -8.42 25.25 -36.92
C TRP A 91 -9.13 25.35 -38.27
N GLN A 92 -8.84 24.42 -39.17
CA GLN A 92 -9.49 24.30 -40.47
C GLN A 92 -10.62 23.28 -40.39
N VAL A 93 -11.80 23.64 -40.87
CA VAL A 93 -12.92 22.70 -41.02
C VAL A 93 -12.70 21.92 -42.30
N GLN A 94 -12.47 20.62 -42.18
CA GLN A 94 -12.23 19.71 -43.32
C GLN A 94 -13.55 19.18 -43.88
N LEU A 95 -14.48 18.83 -42.98
CA LEU A 95 -15.78 18.27 -43.30
C LEU A 95 -16.76 18.63 -42.19
N SER A 96 -18.00 18.97 -42.55
CA SER A 96 -19.08 19.14 -41.59
C SER A 96 -20.31 18.42 -42.12
N GLU A 97 -20.69 17.35 -41.43
CA GLU A 97 -21.87 16.53 -41.70
C GLU A 97 -22.82 16.56 -40.49
N PRO A 98 -24.10 16.20 -40.66
CA PRO A 98 -25.05 16.16 -39.55
C PRO A 98 -24.57 15.31 -38.36
N SER A 99 -23.88 14.20 -38.64
CA SER A 99 -23.42 13.24 -37.62
C SER A 99 -22.09 13.62 -36.96
N HIS A 100 -21.24 14.41 -37.63
CA HIS A 100 -19.93 14.79 -37.10
C HIS A 100 -19.29 15.95 -37.87
N THR A 101 -18.36 16.66 -37.21
CA THR A 101 -17.52 17.69 -37.83
C THR A 101 -16.04 17.36 -37.65
N ILE A 102 -15.28 17.39 -38.73
CA ILE A 102 -13.85 17.13 -38.77
C ILE A 102 -13.08 18.44 -38.86
N LEU A 103 -12.24 18.67 -37.87
CA LEU A 103 -11.39 19.85 -37.73
C LEU A 103 -9.93 19.43 -37.79
N SER A 104 -9.05 20.27 -38.34
CA SER A 104 -7.62 20.01 -38.33
C SER A 104 -6.80 21.24 -37.97
N ILE A 105 -5.70 21.06 -37.25
CA ILE A 105 -4.72 22.12 -36.99
C ILE A 105 -3.31 21.63 -37.31
N ASP A 106 -2.51 22.50 -37.95
CA ASP A 106 -1.10 22.27 -38.23
C ASP A 106 -0.30 22.34 -36.93
N THR A 107 0.54 21.33 -36.66
CA THR A 107 1.38 21.32 -35.46
C THR A 107 2.68 22.10 -35.61
N GLY A 108 2.99 22.60 -36.82
CA GLY A 108 4.27 23.22 -37.15
C GLY A 108 5.41 22.22 -37.35
N ILE A 109 5.13 20.92 -37.21
CA ILE A 109 6.08 19.82 -37.40
C ILE A 109 5.85 19.20 -38.78
N THR A 110 6.93 18.99 -39.53
CA THR A 110 6.88 18.16 -40.74
C THR A 110 7.69 16.88 -40.53
N ILE A 111 7.17 15.78 -41.08
CA ILE A 111 7.78 14.44 -41.02
C ILE A 111 7.89 13.93 -42.44
N ASN A 112 9.11 13.67 -42.89
CA ASN A 112 9.43 13.29 -44.27
C ASN A 112 8.81 14.27 -45.29
N GLY A 113 8.87 15.57 -45.00
CA GLY A 113 8.31 16.63 -45.84
C GLY A 113 6.78 16.80 -45.77
N ARG A 114 6.05 15.95 -45.03
CA ARG A 114 4.61 16.08 -44.84
C ARG A 114 4.29 16.79 -43.54
N LYS A 115 3.41 17.79 -43.58
CA LYS A 115 2.91 18.47 -42.38
C LYS A 115 2.16 17.50 -41.48
N LEU A 116 2.46 17.54 -40.20
CA LEU A 116 1.78 16.75 -39.19
C LEU A 116 0.56 17.52 -38.69
N LEU A 117 -0.62 17.00 -39.01
CA LEU A 117 -1.89 17.57 -38.57
C LEU A 117 -2.41 16.84 -37.32
N LYS A 118 -3.06 17.58 -36.43
CA LYS A 118 -4.00 17.05 -35.45
C LYS A 118 -5.39 17.13 -36.05
N THR A 119 -6.03 15.99 -36.25
CA THR A 119 -7.39 15.92 -36.77
C THR A 119 -8.33 15.56 -35.62
N VAL A 120 -9.36 16.37 -35.41
CA VAL A 120 -10.36 16.18 -34.36
C VAL A 120 -11.70 15.96 -35.00
N THR A 121 -12.34 14.84 -34.65
CA THR A 121 -13.72 14.55 -35.04
C THR A 121 -14.62 14.80 -33.85
N LEU A 122 -15.54 15.75 -33.99
CA LEU A 122 -16.56 16.08 -33.01
C LEU A 122 -17.87 15.41 -33.44
N PHE A 123 -18.37 14.46 -32.66
CA PHE A 123 -19.58 13.69 -32.99
C PHE A 123 -20.85 14.32 -32.42
N GLU A 124 -21.98 14.03 -33.06
CA GLU A 124 -23.29 14.55 -32.67
C GLU A 124 -23.71 14.12 -31.25
N ASP A 125 -23.26 12.94 -30.81
CA ASP A 125 -23.51 12.37 -29.49
C ASP A 125 -22.71 13.04 -28.35
N GLY A 126 -21.87 14.03 -28.69
CA GLY A 126 -21.02 14.71 -27.72
C GLY A 126 -19.71 13.98 -27.44
N THR A 127 -19.28 13.03 -28.27
CA THR A 127 -17.96 12.41 -28.17
C THR A 127 -16.94 13.07 -29.10
N VAL A 128 -15.65 12.91 -28.76
CA VAL A 128 -14.52 13.46 -29.50
C VAL A 128 -13.49 12.38 -29.77
N ASN A 129 -13.03 12.33 -31.02
CA ASN A 129 -11.87 11.54 -31.40
C ASN A 129 -10.72 12.46 -31.84
N LEU A 130 -9.49 12.11 -31.45
CA LEU A 130 -8.27 12.78 -31.87
C LEU A 130 -7.41 11.81 -32.69
N GLU A 131 -7.06 12.21 -33.90
CA GLU A 131 -6.14 11.50 -34.78
C GLU A 131 -4.88 12.32 -35.04
N ILE A 132 -3.71 11.68 -34.96
CA ILE A 132 -2.41 12.32 -35.27
C ILE A 132 -1.61 11.39 -36.18
N ALA A 133 -1.34 11.84 -37.40
CA ALA A 133 -0.74 11.04 -38.48
C ALA A 133 -1.43 9.68 -38.70
N SER A 134 -2.74 9.68 -38.93
CA SER A 134 -3.49 8.45 -39.22
C SER A 134 -3.49 7.44 -38.08
N ARG A 135 -3.35 7.91 -36.84
CA ARG A 135 -3.44 7.10 -35.62
C ARG A 135 -4.43 7.72 -34.65
N ASN A 136 -5.43 6.95 -34.27
CA ASN A 136 -6.36 7.32 -33.20
C ASN A 136 -5.63 7.35 -31.86
N ILE A 137 -5.85 8.44 -31.12
CA ILE A 137 -5.24 8.69 -29.83
C ILE A 137 -6.26 8.42 -28.74
N ASP A 138 -5.91 7.53 -27.83
CA ASP A 138 -6.68 7.29 -26.61
C ASP A 138 -6.59 8.52 -25.68
N LEU A 139 -7.64 9.34 -25.71
CA LEU A 139 -7.77 10.54 -24.89
C LEU A 139 -7.78 10.22 -23.40
N GLN A 140 -8.34 9.07 -22.99
CA GLN A 140 -8.36 8.66 -21.59
C GLN A 140 -6.94 8.33 -21.09
N ALA A 141 -6.10 7.72 -21.93
CA ALA A 141 -4.68 7.50 -21.61
C ALA A 141 -3.88 8.80 -21.42
N LEU A 142 -4.36 9.91 -22.00
CA LEU A 142 -3.86 11.28 -21.80
C LEU A 142 -4.57 12.03 -20.67
N ARG A 143 -5.54 11.40 -19.99
CA ARG A 143 -6.41 11.99 -18.96
C ARG A 143 -7.26 13.16 -19.49
N ILE A 144 -7.71 13.05 -20.73
CA ILE A 144 -8.66 13.95 -21.36
C ILE A 144 -10.00 13.20 -21.43
N ASP A 145 -11.08 13.84 -20.98
CA ASP A 145 -12.43 13.31 -21.14
C ASP A 145 -12.78 13.32 -22.64
N PRO A 146 -13.13 12.18 -23.25
CA PRO A 146 -13.50 12.12 -24.66
C PRO A 146 -14.90 12.68 -24.93
N THR A 147 -15.57 13.29 -23.96
CA THR A 147 -16.90 13.88 -24.12
C THR A 147 -16.87 15.41 -24.02
N TYR A 148 -17.79 16.06 -24.72
CA TYR A 148 -17.99 17.51 -24.71
C TYR A 148 -19.48 17.84 -24.79
N MET A 149 -19.84 19.05 -24.37
CA MET A 149 -21.18 19.57 -24.60
C MET A 149 -21.21 20.32 -25.93
N ARG A 150 -22.32 20.22 -26.66
CA ARG A 150 -22.54 20.95 -27.91
C ARG A 150 -22.84 22.43 -27.69
N THR A 151 -21.98 23.13 -26.96
CA THR A 151 -21.97 24.59 -26.82
C THR A 151 -20.64 25.15 -27.31
N GLN A 152 -20.65 26.39 -27.82
CA GLN A 152 -19.47 27.08 -28.35
C GLN A 152 -18.29 27.07 -27.40
N LYS A 153 -18.57 27.35 -26.13
CA LYS A 153 -17.57 27.41 -25.09
C LYS A 153 -16.96 26.04 -24.79
N SER A 154 -17.78 24.98 -24.75
CA SER A 154 -17.29 23.62 -24.49
C SER A 154 -16.43 23.11 -25.65
N VAL A 155 -16.85 23.33 -26.90
CA VAL A 155 -16.05 23.04 -28.10
C VAL A 155 -14.72 23.77 -28.06
N LEU A 156 -14.72 25.08 -27.82
CA LEU A 156 -13.50 25.88 -27.73
C LEU A 156 -12.54 25.38 -26.65
N ASN A 157 -13.05 25.03 -25.47
CA ASN A 157 -12.24 24.52 -24.39
C ASN A 157 -11.63 23.16 -24.75
N MET A 158 -12.41 22.28 -25.37
CA MET A 158 -11.91 20.98 -25.83
C MET A 158 -10.80 21.17 -26.85
N LEU A 159 -11.00 22.02 -27.87
CA LEU A 159 -9.97 22.33 -28.86
C LEU A 159 -8.71 22.93 -28.23
N CYS A 160 -8.85 23.83 -27.24
CA CYS A 160 -7.71 24.38 -26.48
C CYS A 160 -6.91 23.31 -25.74
N ILE A 161 -7.56 22.25 -25.23
CA ILE A 161 -6.88 21.12 -24.57
C ILE A 161 -6.15 20.27 -25.60
N LEU A 162 -6.81 19.94 -26.71
CA LEU A 162 -6.26 19.10 -27.78
C LEU A 162 -5.10 19.79 -28.51
N GLU A 163 -5.14 21.11 -28.65
CA GLU A 163 -4.04 21.95 -29.16
C GLU A 163 -2.77 21.79 -28.30
N LYS A 164 -2.91 21.61 -26.99
CA LYS A 164 -1.78 21.43 -26.05
C LYS A 164 -1.24 20.00 -25.97
N VAL A 165 -1.87 19.02 -26.64
CA VAL A 165 -1.34 17.64 -26.69
C VAL A 165 0.04 17.65 -27.33
N ILE A 166 1.06 17.25 -26.57
CA ILE A 166 2.45 17.34 -27.00
C ILE A 166 2.77 16.19 -27.96
N ILE A 167 3.40 16.50 -29.09
CA ILE A 167 3.85 15.52 -30.08
C ILE A 167 5.18 14.92 -29.65
N CYS A 168 5.34 13.60 -29.85
CA CYS A 168 6.61 12.93 -29.68
C CYS A 168 7.52 13.22 -30.89
N GLU A 169 8.61 13.93 -30.68
CA GLU A 169 9.66 14.27 -31.66
C GLU A 169 10.58 13.09 -32.00
N ALA A 170 10.40 11.94 -31.33
CA ALA A 170 11.29 10.79 -31.42
C ALA A 170 12.74 11.11 -31.00
N VAL A 171 13.66 10.17 -31.15
CA VAL A 171 15.04 10.35 -30.65
C VAL A 171 15.95 10.70 -31.81
N LYS A 172 16.76 11.75 -31.66
CA LYS A 172 17.77 12.14 -32.65
C LYS A 172 18.68 10.95 -32.98
N LYS A 173 18.84 10.67 -34.27
CA LYS A 173 19.70 9.58 -34.75
C LYS A 173 21.16 9.90 -34.39
N PRO A 174 21.86 9.01 -33.67
CA PRO A 174 23.29 9.19 -33.40
C PRO A 174 24.10 9.12 -34.70
N ASN A 175 25.17 9.93 -34.78
CA ASN A 175 26.10 9.88 -35.91
C ASN A 175 26.76 8.49 -35.98
N GLY A 176 26.82 7.89 -37.17
CA GLY A 176 27.48 6.59 -37.40
C GLY A 176 26.59 5.34 -37.29
N LEU A 177 25.31 5.49 -36.98
CA LEU A 177 24.37 4.36 -36.88
C LEU A 177 23.81 4.00 -38.26
N SER A 178 24.40 2.99 -38.92
CA SER A 178 23.98 2.48 -40.23
C SER A 178 23.01 1.28 -40.17
N GLN A 179 22.77 0.72 -38.98
CA GLN A 179 22.06 -0.54 -38.83
C GLN A 179 20.53 -0.36 -38.97
N LYS A 180 19.93 -1.09 -39.92
CA LYS A 180 18.47 -1.17 -40.09
C LYS A 180 17.83 -1.87 -38.88
N CYS A 181 17.06 -1.14 -38.10
CA CYS A 181 16.22 -1.69 -37.03
C CYS A 181 14.82 -2.03 -37.58
N VAL A 182 14.40 -3.30 -37.49
CA VAL A 182 13.06 -3.75 -37.96
C VAL A 182 11.92 -3.12 -37.14
N LYS A 183 12.17 -2.75 -35.88
CA LYS A 183 11.19 -2.19 -34.94
C LYS A 183 11.11 -0.66 -34.96
N CYS A 184 11.92 -0.04 -35.81
CA CYS A 184 12.10 1.40 -35.88
C CYS A 184 11.91 1.90 -37.31
N THR A 185 11.57 3.17 -37.45
CA THR A 185 11.60 3.91 -38.71
C THR A 185 12.49 5.14 -38.55
N GLU A 186 13.32 5.39 -39.55
CA GLU A 186 14.06 6.64 -39.67
C GLU A 186 13.16 7.67 -40.34
N GLU A 187 13.03 8.83 -39.73
CA GLU A 187 12.20 9.92 -40.21
C GLU A 187 13.02 11.22 -40.25
N LYS A 188 12.81 12.04 -41.26
CA LYS A 188 13.31 13.42 -41.31
C LYS A 188 12.28 14.33 -40.64
N LEU A 189 12.59 14.81 -39.44
CA LEU A 189 11.73 15.69 -38.67
C LEU A 189 12.21 17.14 -38.83
N THR A 190 11.28 18.04 -39.15
CA THR A 190 11.53 19.49 -39.13
C THR A 190 10.54 20.16 -38.18
N ASN A 191 11.04 20.89 -37.19
CA ASN A 191 10.26 21.67 -36.24
C ASN A 191 10.80 23.12 -36.25
N GLY A 192 10.02 24.06 -36.78
CA GLY A 192 10.51 25.41 -37.07
C GLY A 192 11.67 25.40 -38.07
N THR A 193 12.82 25.94 -37.67
CA THR A 193 14.04 25.99 -38.50
C THR A 193 14.93 24.76 -38.33
N GLU A 194 14.70 23.92 -37.31
CA GLU A 194 15.54 22.76 -37.05
C GLU A 194 15.11 21.56 -37.88
N GLN A 195 16.06 20.97 -38.60
CA GLN A 195 15.87 19.73 -39.34
C GLN A 195 16.81 18.64 -38.82
N MET A 196 16.25 17.48 -38.47
CA MET A 196 17.01 16.37 -37.89
C MET A 196 16.49 15.01 -38.35
N ASN A 197 17.41 14.05 -38.48
CA ASN A 197 17.04 12.64 -38.66
C ASN A 197 16.76 12.04 -37.29
N VAL A 198 15.59 11.43 -37.12
CA VAL A 198 15.12 10.84 -35.87
C VAL A 198 14.79 9.36 -36.07
N ILE A 199 14.92 8.59 -34.99
CA ILE A 199 14.53 7.19 -34.93
C ILE A 199 13.25 7.08 -34.13
N ARG A 200 12.18 6.61 -34.78
CA ARG A 200 10.86 6.41 -34.17
C ARG A 200 10.54 4.94 -34.02
N SER A 201 9.99 4.55 -32.87
CA SER A 201 9.44 3.20 -32.71
C SER A 201 8.15 3.03 -33.53
N ASN A 202 7.99 1.90 -34.22
CA ASN A 202 6.80 1.62 -35.03
C ASN A 202 5.49 1.62 -34.21
N VAL A 203 5.59 1.34 -32.90
CA VAL A 203 4.47 1.35 -31.94
C VAL A 203 4.31 2.68 -31.17
N CYS A 204 5.03 3.74 -31.57
CA CYS A 204 4.88 5.07 -31.01
C CYS A 204 3.50 5.66 -31.36
N LEU A 205 2.75 6.12 -30.36
CA LEU A 205 1.45 6.79 -30.59
C LEU A 205 1.61 8.25 -31.06
N ARG A 206 2.84 8.70 -31.31
CA ARG A 206 3.21 10.08 -31.69
C ARG A 206 2.78 11.19 -30.70
N VAL A 207 2.22 10.84 -29.54
CA VAL A 207 1.87 11.78 -28.48
C VAL A 207 2.62 11.50 -27.18
N LEU A 208 2.74 12.54 -26.35
CA LEU A 208 3.29 12.47 -25.00
C LEU A 208 2.21 12.81 -23.96
N LYS A 209 2.40 12.29 -22.75
CA LYS A 209 1.59 12.72 -21.59
C LYS A 209 1.97 14.15 -21.23
N PHE A 210 1.00 14.96 -20.77
CA PHE A 210 1.23 16.36 -20.37
C PHE A 210 2.35 16.56 -19.33
N SER A 211 2.66 15.53 -18.52
CA SER A 211 3.71 15.58 -17.51
C SER A 211 5.11 15.17 -18.01
N CYS A 212 5.30 14.96 -19.33
CA CYS A 212 6.58 14.53 -19.86
C CYS A 212 7.58 15.70 -19.90
N ARG A 213 8.79 15.48 -19.39
CA ARG A 213 9.89 16.49 -19.38
C ARG A 213 10.81 16.39 -20.59
N VAL A 214 10.59 15.41 -21.46
CA VAL A 214 11.38 15.14 -22.67
C VAL A 214 10.45 15.15 -23.86
N ASN A 215 10.97 15.48 -25.04
CA ASN A 215 10.18 15.58 -26.26
C ASN A 215 9.97 14.25 -26.98
N TYR A 216 10.26 13.10 -26.34
CA TYR A 216 10.08 11.78 -26.95
C TYR A 216 9.48 10.77 -25.97
N CYS A 217 8.77 9.78 -26.52
CA CYS A 217 8.12 8.76 -25.71
C CYS A 217 9.11 7.66 -25.31
N ARG A 218 8.82 6.97 -24.19
CA ARG A 218 9.63 5.83 -23.72
C ARG A 218 9.82 4.72 -24.77
N LYS A 219 8.83 4.53 -25.66
CA LYS A 219 8.93 3.53 -26.74
C LYS A 219 10.02 3.92 -27.74
N CYS A 220 10.14 5.19 -28.12
CA CYS A 220 11.22 5.66 -28.99
C CYS A 220 12.57 5.60 -28.27
N GLN A 221 12.62 6.04 -27.00
CA GLN A 221 13.83 6.00 -26.19
C GLN A 221 14.44 4.59 -26.09
N LYS A 222 13.63 3.59 -25.74
CA LYS A 222 14.09 2.20 -25.61
C LYS A 222 14.68 1.68 -26.91
N GLN A 223 14.05 1.95 -28.05
CA GLN A 223 14.52 1.44 -29.34
C GLN A 223 15.85 2.07 -29.77
N THR A 224 16.11 3.34 -29.41
CA THR A 224 17.40 3.97 -29.69
C THR A 224 18.53 3.42 -28.81
N LEU A 225 18.24 3.07 -27.56
CA LEU A 225 19.22 2.42 -26.67
C LEU A 225 19.65 1.05 -27.20
N TYR A 226 18.71 0.26 -27.75
CA TYR A 226 19.03 -1.02 -28.40
C TYR A 226 19.93 -0.88 -29.63
N LEU A 227 19.90 0.27 -30.30
CA LEU A 227 20.73 0.55 -31.48
C LEU A 227 22.13 1.07 -31.11
N ALA A 228 22.33 1.60 -29.91
CA ALA A 228 23.58 2.22 -29.47
C ALA A 228 24.54 1.25 -28.76
N ILE A 229 24.12 0.00 -28.50
CA ILE A 229 24.89 -0.96 -27.71
C ILE A 229 25.18 -2.19 -28.59
N PRO A 230 26.46 -2.54 -28.86
CA PRO A 230 26.78 -3.84 -29.43
C PRO A 230 26.34 -4.92 -28.44
N ALA A 231 25.51 -5.86 -28.89
CA ALA A 231 24.89 -6.86 -28.03
C ALA A 231 25.95 -7.69 -27.28
N PRO A 232 25.98 -7.68 -25.93
CA PRO A 232 26.70 -8.68 -25.18
C PRO A 232 25.84 -9.95 -25.01
N PRO A 233 26.46 -11.13 -24.80
CA PRO A 233 25.73 -12.39 -24.71
C PRO A 233 24.96 -12.49 -23.39
N THR A 234 23.68 -12.82 -23.53
CA THR A 234 22.79 -13.56 -22.62
C THR A 234 23.33 -14.00 -21.24
N ILE A 235 23.13 -13.15 -20.24
CA ILE A 235 22.09 -13.33 -19.21
C ILE A 235 21.49 -11.93 -18.99
N THR A 236 20.21 -11.71 -19.27
CA THR A 236 19.59 -10.40 -19.02
C THR A 236 19.81 -10.02 -17.56
N PHE A 237 20.35 -8.83 -17.30
CA PHE A 237 20.56 -8.26 -15.97
C PHE A 237 19.37 -8.49 -15.02
N GLU A 238 18.16 -8.38 -15.55
CA GLU A 238 16.90 -8.73 -14.87
C GLU A 238 16.86 -10.18 -14.36
N LYS A 239 17.32 -11.16 -15.14
CA LYS A 239 17.34 -12.58 -14.74
C LYS A 239 18.29 -12.80 -13.57
N GLN A 240 19.48 -12.21 -13.59
CA GLN A 240 20.41 -12.30 -12.45
C GLN A 240 19.85 -11.65 -11.18
N LEU A 241 19.16 -10.51 -11.32
CA LEU A 241 18.47 -9.87 -10.20
C LEU A 241 17.32 -10.73 -9.67
N ARG A 242 16.52 -11.36 -10.53
CA ARG A 242 15.42 -12.24 -10.11
C ARG A 242 15.90 -13.54 -9.48
N GLU A 243 17.03 -14.08 -9.92
CA GLU A 243 17.66 -15.24 -9.27
C GLU A 243 18.10 -14.91 -7.84
N LEU A 244 18.71 -13.74 -7.64
CA LEU A 244 19.20 -13.31 -6.33
C LEU A 244 18.08 -12.71 -5.45
N PHE A 245 17.04 -12.14 -6.05
CA PHE A 245 15.93 -11.50 -5.34
C PHE A 245 14.59 -11.87 -6.02
N PRO A 246 14.07 -13.09 -5.80
CA PRO A 246 12.86 -13.58 -6.48
C PRO A 246 11.62 -12.75 -6.18
N SER A 247 11.55 -12.18 -4.97
CA SER A 247 10.45 -11.37 -4.45
C SER A 247 10.57 -9.88 -4.78
N LEU A 248 11.54 -9.48 -5.61
CA LEU A 248 11.78 -8.06 -5.88
C LEU A 248 10.61 -7.43 -6.67
N PRO A 249 10.02 -6.32 -6.22
CA PRO A 249 8.97 -5.64 -6.95
C PRO A 249 9.43 -5.19 -8.35
N HIS A 250 8.57 -5.31 -9.36
CA HIS A 250 8.92 -5.03 -10.75
C HIS A 250 9.43 -3.60 -10.97
N TYR A 251 8.92 -2.61 -10.23
CA TYR A 251 9.39 -1.22 -10.31
C TYR A 251 10.83 -1.04 -9.77
N MET A 252 11.22 -1.80 -8.74
CA MET A 252 12.60 -1.78 -8.22
C MET A 252 13.54 -2.40 -9.23
N LEU A 253 13.09 -3.47 -9.90
CA LEU A 253 13.86 -4.11 -10.95
C LEU A 253 14.10 -3.17 -12.13
N ILE A 254 13.09 -2.43 -12.59
CA ILE A 254 13.23 -1.39 -13.62
C ILE A 254 14.25 -0.34 -13.17
N ASN A 255 14.11 0.19 -11.95
CA ASN A 255 15.05 1.20 -11.43
C ASN A 255 16.49 0.66 -11.37
N LEU A 256 16.69 -0.60 -11.00
CA LEU A 256 18.03 -1.20 -10.95
C LEU A 256 18.62 -1.43 -12.33
N THR A 257 17.80 -1.80 -13.31
CA THR A 257 18.23 -1.96 -14.71
C THR A 257 18.64 -0.60 -15.27
N ASP A 258 17.81 0.42 -15.07
CA ASP A 258 18.14 1.80 -15.45
C ASP A 258 19.42 2.29 -14.74
N LEU A 259 19.63 1.92 -13.47
CA LEU A 259 20.86 2.25 -12.71
C LEU A 259 22.08 1.48 -13.21
N HIS A 260 21.93 0.28 -13.75
CA HIS A 260 23.06 -0.51 -14.26
C HIS A 260 23.46 -0.08 -15.67
N GLU A 261 22.49 0.22 -16.53
CA GLU A 261 22.72 0.69 -17.90
C GLU A 261 23.34 2.08 -17.94
N ASN A 262 23.05 2.93 -16.94
CA ASN A 262 23.75 4.19 -16.74
C ASN A 262 25.09 3.92 -16.02
N THR A 263 26.13 3.58 -16.78
CA THR A 263 27.51 3.42 -16.30
C THR A 263 27.94 4.61 -15.44
N PHE A 264 27.96 4.43 -14.12
CA PHE A 264 28.38 5.48 -13.20
C PHE A 264 29.90 5.63 -13.26
N ALA A 265 30.37 6.84 -13.62
CA ALA A 265 31.77 7.21 -13.45
C ALA A 265 32.21 6.98 -11.99
N LYS A 266 33.39 6.38 -11.81
CA LYS A 266 34.02 6.17 -10.49
C LYS A 266 34.01 7.50 -9.72
N GLY A 267 33.43 7.50 -8.52
CA GLY A 267 33.41 8.68 -7.64
C GLY A 267 32.17 9.58 -7.71
N SER A 268 31.17 9.27 -8.54
CA SER A 268 29.92 10.06 -8.58
C SER A 268 29.10 9.96 -7.29
N ARG A 269 28.64 11.11 -6.77
CA ARG A 269 27.69 11.18 -5.63
C ARG A 269 26.37 10.54 -6.06
N ARG A 270 25.94 9.53 -5.31
CA ARG A 270 24.69 8.80 -5.59
C ARG A 270 23.48 9.59 -5.09
N SER A 271 22.39 9.59 -5.85
CA SER A 271 21.15 10.24 -5.43
C SER A 271 20.52 9.54 -4.20
N PRO A 272 19.76 10.24 -3.35
CA PRO A 272 19.06 9.61 -2.23
C PRO A 272 18.12 8.46 -2.65
N GLY A 273 17.41 8.61 -3.78
CA GLY A 273 16.55 7.56 -4.32
C GLY A 273 17.32 6.31 -4.75
N THR A 274 18.50 6.49 -5.37
CA THR A 274 19.42 5.40 -5.69
C THR A 274 19.89 4.68 -4.43
N MET A 275 20.30 5.43 -3.41
CA MET A 275 20.75 4.85 -2.13
C MET A 275 19.64 4.10 -1.40
N GLN A 276 18.39 4.58 -1.47
CA GLN A 276 17.24 3.89 -0.89
C GLN A 276 17.03 2.50 -1.53
N VAL A 277 17.16 2.38 -2.85
CA VAL A 277 17.06 1.09 -3.55
C VAL A 277 18.17 0.13 -3.10
N TRP A 278 19.42 0.60 -3.04
CA TRP A 278 20.54 -0.23 -2.59
C TRP A 278 20.43 -0.63 -1.12
N LEU A 279 19.99 0.28 -0.24
CA LEU A 279 19.70 -0.01 1.16
C LEU A 279 18.59 -1.05 1.30
N SER A 280 17.56 -0.99 0.45
CA SER A 280 16.46 -1.97 0.46
C SER A 280 16.96 -3.38 0.11
N LEU A 281 17.79 -3.51 -0.93
CA LEU A 281 18.41 -4.79 -1.30
C LEU A 281 19.35 -5.31 -0.20
N TYR A 282 20.19 -4.43 0.35
CA TYR A 282 21.11 -4.78 1.44
C TYR A 282 20.38 -5.20 2.71
N ALA A 283 19.28 -4.53 3.06
CA ALA A 283 18.45 -4.87 4.19
C ALA A 283 17.69 -6.19 3.98
N HIS A 284 17.28 -6.49 2.75
CA HIS A 284 16.58 -7.73 2.42
C HIS A 284 17.49 -8.96 2.50
N ASN A 285 18.65 -8.93 1.85
CA ASN A 285 19.63 -10.02 1.94
C ASN A 285 21.06 -9.53 1.65
N ARG A 286 21.88 -9.43 2.70
CA ARG A 286 23.28 -8.97 2.60
C ARG A 286 24.17 -9.90 1.78
N ASN A 287 23.94 -11.21 1.82
CA ASN A 287 24.74 -12.18 1.07
C ASN A 287 24.45 -12.04 -0.42
N ASN A 288 23.18 -11.94 -0.80
CA ASN A 288 22.78 -11.74 -2.20
C ASN A 288 23.27 -10.38 -2.71
N TYR A 289 23.30 -9.36 -1.84
CA TYR A 289 23.89 -8.07 -2.17
C TYR A 289 25.41 -8.16 -2.45
N ARG A 290 26.17 -8.96 -1.68
CA ARG A 290 27.60 -9.22 -1.96
C ARG A 290 27.81 -9.95 -3.28
N LEU A 291 26.97 -10.95 -3.57
CA LEU A 291 27.00 -11.68 -4.83
C LEU A 291 26.78 -10.76 -6.03
N LEU A 292 26.00 -9.67 -5.91
CA LEU A 292 25.91 -8.67 -6.97
C LEU A 292 27.29 -8.05 -7.28
N LYS A 293 28.04 -7.66 -6.26
CA LYS A 293 29.39 -7.09 -6.44
C LYS A 293 30.32 -8.10 -7.11
N GLU A 294 30.28 -9.36 -6.69
CA GLU A 294 31.08 -10.45 -7.27
C GLU A 294 30.71 -10.75 -8.73
N ARG A 295 29.42 -10.60 -9.08
CA ARG A 295 28.92 -10.72 -10.46
C ARG A 295 29.18 -9.46 -11.32
N GLY A 296 29.99 -8.52 -10.84
CA GLY A 296 30.39 -7.33 -11.60
C GLY A 296 29.43 -6.13 -11.52
N PHE A 297 28.45 -6.14 -10.61
CA PHE A 297 27.51 -5.03 -10.46
C PHE A 297 28.16 -3.84 -9.74
N HIS A 298 27.89 -2.61 -10.21
CA HIS A 298 28.38 -1.36 -9.61
C HIS A 298 27.56 -0.90 -8.38
N VAL A 299 27.57 -1.71 -7.33
CA VAL A 299 26.83 -1.45 -6.08
C VAL A 299 27.63 -0.57 -5.09
N PRO A 300 26.99 0.19 -4.18
CA PRO A 300 27.70 0.88 -3.11
C PRO A 300 28.48 -0.09 -2.21
N SER A 301 29.58 0.38 -1.59
CA SER A 301 30.25 -0.43 -0.57
C SER A 301 29.38 -0.57 0.68
N GLU A 302 29.55 -1.68 1.40
CA GLU A 302 28.83 -1.90 2.67
C GLU A 302 29.11 -0.79 3.68
N SER A 303 30.34 -0.26 3.73
CA SER A 303 30.69 0.85 4.62
C SER A 303 29.84 2.10 4.33
N ILE A 304 29.67 2.45 3.06
CA ILE A 304 28.80 3.56 2.67
C ILE A 304 27.35 3.27 3.07
N LEU A 305 26.84 2.07 2.80
CA LEU A 305 25.48 1.71 3.20
C LEU A 305 25.27 1.78 4.71
N LYS A 306 26.27 1.37 5.51
CA LYS A 306 26.24 1.51 6.97
C LYS A 306 26.19 2.97 7.39
N CYS A 307 26.98 3.86 6.77
CA CYS A 307 26.93 5.29 7.05
C CYS A 307 25.51 5.83 6.82
N TYR A 308 24.90 5.55 5.66
CA TYR A 308 23.54 6.02 5.37
C TYR A 308 22.48 5.40 6.30
N ARG A 309 22.60 4.10 6.62
CA ARG A 309 21.68 3.43 7.56
C ARG A 309 21.74 4.07 8.94
N ASN A 310 22.95 4.41 9.42
CA ASN A 310 23.18 4.90 10.77
C ASN A 310 22.83 6.39 10.95
N VAL A 311 22.51 7.12 9.86
CA VAL A 311 21.96 8.48 9.96
C VAL A 311 20.63 8.48 10.72
N VAL A 312 19.83 7.42 10.57
CA VAL A 312 18.55 7.29 11.27
C VAL A 312 18.78 6.59 12.60
N GLN A 313 18.79 7.38 13.68
CA GLN A 313 18.86 6.85 15.04
C GLN A 313 17.48 6.38 15.50
N GLN A 314 17.39 5.11 15.88
CA GLN A 314 16.20 4.54 16.51
C GLN A 314 16.39 4.59 18.02
N ASN A 315 15.82 5.61 18.65
CA ASN A 315 15.86 5.75 20.11
C ASN A 315 14.64 5.07 20.74
N PRO A 316 14.78 4.48 21.94
CA PRO A 316 13.66 3.88 22.67
C PRO A 316 12.62 4.92 23.08
N ASP A 317 11.44 4.43 23.51
CA ASP A 317 10.26 5.20 23.91
C ASP A 317 9.46 5.83 22.74
N PHE A 318 8.39 6.57 23.08
CA PHE A 318 7.50 7.27 22.14
C PHE A 318 8.15 8.54 21.59
N LYS A 319 9.13 8.40 20.70
CA LYS A 319 9.77 9.54 20.03
C LYS A 319 8.84 10.15 18.99
N ASP A 320 8.61 11.46 19.11
CA ASP A 320 7.72 12.19 18.20
C ASP A 320 8.13 12.05 16.74
N ILE A 321 9.44 12.00 16.46
CA ILE A 321 9.97 11.78 15.11
C ILE A 321 9.49 10.47 14.47
N ASN A 322 9.30 9.40 15.24
CA ASN A 322 8.82 8.12 14.70
C ASN A 322 7.35 8.20 14.30
N ILE A 323 6.55 8.93 15.08
CA ILE A 323 5.12 9.10 14.85
C ILE A 323 4.89 10.11 13.72
N GLU A 324 5.70 11.16 13.66
CA GLU A 324 5.73 12.08 12.53
C GLU A 324 6.13 11.35 11.24
N TRP A 325 7.14 10.49 11.31
CA TRP A 325 7.53 9.66 10.18
C TRP A 325 6.38 8.73 9.75
N MET A 326 5.70 8.08 10.69
CA MET A 326 4.49 7.30 10.40
C MET A 326 3.43 8.15 9.68
N ALA A 327 3.12 9.34 10.18
CA ALA A 327 2.13 10.24 9.55
C ALA A 327 2.56 10.68 8.14
N ASN A 328 3.84 11.01 7.96
CA ASN A 328 4.40 11.40 6.67
C ASN A 328 4.42 10.24 5.69
N GLU A 329 4.70 9.02 6.15
CA GLU A 329 4.67 7.82 5.34
C GLU A 329 3.24 7.47 4.90
N ALA A 330 2.26 7.59 5.79
CA ALA A 330 0.85 7.41 5.45
C ALA A 330 0.40 8.44 4.38
N LYS A 331 0.81 9.71 4.51
CA LYS A 331 0.57 10.76 3.50
C LYS A 331 1.26 10.45 2.18
N ARG A 332 2.54 10.04 2.21
CA ARG A 332 3.35 9.69 1.04
C ARG A 332 2.72 8.55 0.25
N GLN A 333 2.21 7.54 0.94
CA GLN A 333 1.48 6.42 0.33
C GLN A 333 0.03 6.76 -0.05
N CYS A 334 -0.41 8.02 0.14
CA CYS A 334 -1.76 8.50 -0.17
C CYS A 334 -2.87 7.63 0.44
N MET A 335 -2.68 7.24 1.71
CA MET A 335 -3.55 6.35 2.44
C MET A 335 -4.99 6.91 2.55
N PRO A 336 -6.03 6.07 2.40
CA PRO A 336 -7.42 6.47 2.62
C PRO A 336 -7.67 6.80 4.10
N THR A 337 -8.76 7.51 4.40
CA THR A 337 -9.15 7.84 5.79
C THR A 337 -9.35 6.60 6.66
N SER A 338 -9.78 5.48 6.08
CA SER A 338 -9.89 4.19 6.79
C SER A 338 -8.55 3.67 7.32
N ALA A 339 -7.42 4.04 6.70
CA ALA A 339 -6.09 3.67 7.17
C ALA A 339 -5.67 4.35 8.47
N TYR A 340 -6.29 5.50 8.77
CA TYR A 340 -6.08 6.26 10.01
C TYR A 340 -6.98 5.75 11.12
N SER A 341 -7.79 4.72 10.88
CA SER A 341 -8.57 4.03 11.90
C SER A 341 -8.11 2.57 11.97
N GLY A 342 -7.82 2.09 13.16
CA GLY A 342 -7.16 0.80 13.33
C GLY A 342 -6.88 0.50 14.79
N GLY A 343 -5.82 -0.23 15.05
CA GLY A 343 -5.46 -0.62 16.40
C GLY A 343 -3.97 -0.64 16.70
N ILE A 344 -3.66 -0.79 17.97
CA ILE A 344 -2.30 -0.97 18.47
C ILE A 344 -2.05 -2.46 18.63
N ILE A 345 -0.87 -2.91 18.21
CA ILE A 345 -0.35 -4.25 18.46
C ILE A 345 0.80 -4.12 19.45
N PHE A 346 0.68 -4.80 20.59
CA PHE A 346 1.77 -5.01 21.54
C PHE A 346 2.46 -6.33 21.24
N GLU A 347 3.77 -6.30 21.04
CA GLU A 347 4.59 -7.48 20.79
C GLU A 347 5.80 -7.43 21.72
N GLU A 348 5.94 -8.41 22.59
CA GLU A 348 7.08 -8.50 23.52
C GLU A 348 8.08 -9.52 23.00
N MET A 349 9.33 -9.08 22.87
CA MET A 349 10.43 -9.90 22.36
C MET A 349 11.48 -10.07 23.45
N LYS A 350 11.89 -11.31 23.72
CA LYS A 350 13.03 -11.58 24.59
C LYS A 350 14.32 -11.21 23.88
N ILE A 351 15.25 -10.60 24.61
CA ILE A 351 16.59 -10.27 24.14
C ILE A 351 17.64 -10.90 25.06
N ASP A 352 18.84 -11.10 24.55
CA ASP A 352 19.97 -11.54 25.37
C ASP A 352 20.38 -10.40 26.32
N GLU A 353 20.42 -10.70 27.61
CA GLU A 353 20.88 -9.78 28.65
C GLU A 353 22.39 -9.55 28.51
N ARG A 354 22.78 -8.57 27.71
CA ARG A 354 24.19 -8.23 27.46
C ARG A 354 24.37 -6.72 27.37
N ILE A 355 25.47 -6.25 27.97
CA ILE A 355 25.93 -4.88 27.80
C ILE A 355 26.70 -4.80 26.49
N SER A 356 26.29 -3.92 25.59
CA SER A 356 27.01 -3.60 24.36
C SER A 356 27.67 -2.24 24.46
N THR A 357 28.92 -2.13 24.06
CA THR A 357 29.60 -0.84 23.88
C THR A 357 29.55 -0.44 22.41
N GLN A 358 29.10 0.79 22.12
CA GLN A 358 29.26 1.39 20.80
C GLN A 358 30.36 2.45 20.87
N SER A 359 31.45 2.23 20.12
CA SER A 359 32.44 3.26 19.86
C SER A 359 32.01 4.07 18.64
N ASN A 360 31.61 5.33 18.83
CA ASN A 360 31.66 6.32 17.76
C ASN A 360 32.94 7.14 17.94
N ASP A 361 33.60 7.50 16.84
CA ASP A 361 35.01 7.94 16.67
C ASP A 361 35.65 8.89 17.71
N ARG A 362 34.94 9.41 18.73
CA ARG A 362 35.51 10.18 19.83
C ARG A 362 34.92 9.91 21.23
N ASP A 363 33.89 9.07 21.37
CA ASP A 363 33.27 8.75 22.67
C ASP A 363 32.91 7.26 22.75
N LEU A 364 33.38 6.59 23.81
CA LEU A 364 32.85 5.30 24.24
C LEU A 364 31.50 5.54 24.91
N LYS A 365 30.41 5.38 24.15
CA LYS A 365 29.08 5.33 24.74
C LYS A 365 28.76 3.88 25.11
N THR A 366 28.70 3.62 26.41
CA THR A 366 28.07 2.41 26.94
C THR A 366 26.56 2.56 26.79
N GLU A 367 26.04 2.23 25.61
CA GLU A 367 24.61 2.02 25.42
C GLU A 367 24.30 0.59 25.87
N ALA A 368 24.16 0.42 27.19
CA ALA A 368 23.23 -0.60 27.64
C ALA A 368 21.86 -0.17 27.09
N PHE A 369 21.10 -1.10 26.52
CA PHE A 369 19.65 -0.92 26.63
C PHE A 369 19.44 -0.78 28.14
N VAL A 370 18.98 0.37 28.63
CA VAL A 370 18.72 0.59 30.06
C VAL A 370 17.22 0.73 30.17
N GLU A 371 16.64 0.07 31.17
CA GLU A 371 15.23 0.26 31.49
C GLU A 371 14.93 1.78 31.66
N CYS A 372 13.98 2.31 30.89
CA CYS A 372 13.63 3.74 30.90
C CYS A 372 12.80 4.11 32.14
N ASN A 373 13.35 3.92 33.34
CA ASN A 373 12.79 4.43 34.58
C ASN A 373 13.71 5.53 35.10
N GLN A 374 13.21 6.77 35.18
CA GLN A 374 13.98 7.96 35.61
C GLN A 374 14.40 7.95 37.10
N GLU A 375 14.27 6.83 37.83
CA GLU A 375 14.40 6.80 39.29
C GLU A 375 15.34 5.71 39.86
N SER A 376 15.97 4.85 39.05
CA SER A 376 16.92 3.84 39.57
C SER A 376 18.38 4.23 39.32
N LEU A 377 19.14 4.43 40.39
CA LEU A 377 20.58 4.77 40.40
C LEU A 377 21.51 3.64 39.90
N ALA A 378 20.99 2.46 39.55
CA ALA A 378 21.74 1.37 38.93
C ALA A 378 21.10 0.99 37.58
N PRO A 379 21.86 0.89 36.47
CA PRO A 379 21.31 0.50 35.18
C PRO A 379 20.91 -0.97 35.18
N THR A 380 19.61 -1.26 35.20
CA THR A 380 19.10 -2.62 35.00
C THR A 380 19.16 -2.97 33.51
N VAL A 381 19.79 -4.09 33.19
CA VAL A 381 19.84 -4.63 31.83
C VAL A 381 18.45 -5.20 31.50
N PRO A 382 17.80 -4.76 30.41
CA PRO A 382 16.51 -5.26 29.97
C PRO A 382 16.68 -6.64 29.38
N SER A 383 15.74 -7.51 29.73
CA SER A 383 15.62 -8.88 29.22
C SER A 383 14.63 -8.96 28.05
N GLN A 384 13.90 -7.86 27.80
CA GLN A 384 12.79 -7.81 26.86
C GLN A 384 12.71 -6.46 26.14
N ILE A 385 12.12 -6.46 24.94
CA ILE A 385 11.71 -5.27 24.20
C ILE A 385 10.21 -5.36 23.96
N LEU A 386 9.46 -4.37 24.45
CA LEU A 386 8.07 -4.18 24.11
C LEU A 386 7.97 -3.29 22.87
N GLN A 387 7.61 -3.88 21.74
CA GLN A 387 7.40 -3.17 20.47
C GLN A 387 5.93 -2.83 20.29
N LEU A 388 5.65 -1.60 19.88
CA LEU A 388 4.31 -1.14 19.55
C LEU A 388 4.22 -0.84 18.06
N SER A 389 3.23 -1.44 17.41
CA SER A 389 2.91 -1.19 16.01
C SER A 389 1.48 -0.72 15.88
N TYR A 390 1.26 0.22 14.96
CA TYR A 390 -0.09 0.56 14.51
C TYR A 390 -0.48 -0.35 13.35
N LEU A 391 -1.73 -0.79 13.30
CA LEU A 391 -2.32 -1.52 12.19
C LEU A 391 -3.67 -0.88 11.82
N GLY A 392 -3.73 -0.22 10.66
CA GLY A 392 -4.96 0.32 10.08
C GLY A 392 -5.83 -0.78 9.47
N PHE A 393 -7.15 -0.56 9.37
CA PHE A 393 -8.07 -1.54 8.77
C PHE A 393 -7.78 -1.85 7.29
N ASN A 394 -7.06 -0.96 6.60
CA ASN A 394 -6.63 -1.18 5.23
C ASN A 394 -5.31 -1.98 5.12
N GLY A 395 -4.75 -2.45 6.24
CA GLY A 395 -3.49 -3.16 6.30
C GLY A 395 -2.24 -2.28 6.46
N TYR A 396 -2.39 -0.94 6.57
CA TYR A 396 -1.25 -0.06 6.84
C TYR A 396 -0.65 -0.39 8.22
N ARG A 397 0.57 -0.95 8.24
CA ARG A 397 1.28 -1.33 9.45
C ARG A 397 2.54 -0.49 9.62
N PHE A 398 2.74 0.07 10.82
CA PHE A 398 3.95 0.85 11.11
C PHE A 398 4.39 0.66 12.57
N PRO A 399 5.63 0.21 12.84
CA PRO A 399 6.19 0.20 14.19
C PRO A 399 6.55 1.64 14.58
N PHE A 400 5.99 2.14 15.69
CA PHE A 400 6.13 3.56 16.05
C PHE A 400 6.81 3.77 17.42
N ALA A 401 6.94 2.73 18.24
CA ALA A 401 7.69 2.78 19.49
C ALA A 401 8.26 1.40 19.85
N PHE A 402 9.36 1.41 20.60
CA PHE A 402 9.89 0.24 21.27
C PHE A 402 10.41 0.63 22.65
N LEU A 403 10.22 -0.23 23.65
CA LEU A 403 10.61 0.03 25.03
C LEU A 403 11.42 -1.15 25.56
N PRO A 404 12.72 -0.97 25.83
CA PRO A 404 13.51 -1.94 26.56
C PRO A 404 13.05 -2.01 28.01
N ILE A 405 12.77 -3.21 28.49
CA ILE A 405 12.18 -3.46 29.81
C ILE A 405 12.73 -4.76 30.41
N THR A 406 12.77 -4.83 31.74
CA THR A 406 13.15 -6.04 32.47
C THR A 406 11.93 -6.89 32.82
N GLN A 407 10.80 -6.24 33.14
CA GLN A 407 9.52 -6.92 33.38
C GLN A 407 8.33 -6.00 33.07
N VAL A 408 7.36 -6.48 32.29
CA VAL A 408 6.07 -5.77 32.11
C VAL A 408 5.19 -5.96 33.35
N THR A 409 4.79 -4.90 34.04
CA THR A 409 3.67 -4.99 35.00
C THR A 409 2.36 -4.54 34.34
N ALA A 410 1.21 -4.97 34.86
CA ALA A 410 -0.09 -4.54 34.33
C ALA A 410 -0.28 -3.01 34.39
N SER A 411 0.22 -2.38 35.46
CA SER A 411 0.22 -0.91 35.61
C SER A 411 1.12 -0.23 34.58
N HIS A 412 2.31 -0.77 34.33
CA HIS A 412 3.20 -0.28 33.26
C HIS A 412 2.54 -0.40 31.89
N LEU A 413 1.95 -1.56 31.58
CA LEU A 413 1.26 -1.78 30.31
C LEU A 413 0.10 -0.79 30.13
N ASN A 414 -0.70 -0.53 31.17
CA ASN A 414 -1.77 0.47 31.15
C ASN A 414 -1.25 1.88 30.89
N ARG A 415 -0.14 2.28 31.53
CA ARG A 415 0.49 3.59 31.27
C ARG A 415 0.96 3.72 29.82
N ILE A 416 1.65 2.70 29.32
CA ILE A 416 2.18 2.65 27.94
C ILE A 416 1.03 2.67 26.94
N PHE A 417 -0.03 1.90 27.18
CA PHE A 417 -1.23 1.86 26.35
C PHE A 417 -1.87 3.23 26.18
N TRP A 418 -2.20 3.93 27.27
CA TRP A 418 -2.79 5.26 27.15
C TRP A 418 -1.82 6.28 26.55
N LYS A 419 -0.52 6.22 26.88
CA LYS A 419 0.49 7.09 26.24
C LYS A 419 0.50 6.89 24.72
N ALA A 420 0.42 5.64 24.26
CA ALA A 420 0.35 5.30 22.84
C ALA A 420 -0.92 5.83 22.16
N VAL A 421 -2.09 5.57 22.77
CA VAL A 421 -3.38 6.06 22.27
C VAL A 421 -3.37 7.58 22.11
N ASN A 422 -2.85 8.29 23.12
CA ASN A 422 -2.80 9.74 23.11
C ASN A 422 -1.88 10.27 22.01
N LYS A 423 -0.67 9.72 21.88
CA LYS A 423 0.31 10.14 20.86
C LYS A 423 -0.20 9.88 19.43
N LEU A 424 -0.90 8.78 19.20
CA LEU A 424 -1.53 8.47 17.92
C LEU A 424 -2.71 9.41 17.61
N ALA A 425 -3.56 9.71 18.61
CA ALA A 425 -4.69 10.61 18.45
C ALA A 425 -4.24 12.03 18.05
N LEU A 426 -3.15 12.54 18.67
CA LEU A 426 -2.55 13.83 18.32
C LEU A 426 -2.07 13.90 16.85
N ASN A 427 -1.81 12.75 16.23
CA ASN A 427 -1.36 12.63 14.84
C ASN A 427 -2.48 12.15 13.89
N ASN A 428 -3.75 12.28 14.31
CA ASN A 428 -4.95 11.88 13.57
C ASN A 428 -5.08 10.37 13.33
N PHE A 429 -4.40 9.53 14.10
CA PHE A 429 -4.60 8.08 14.09
C PHE A 429 -5.57 7.67 15.21
N ASN A 430 -6.71 7.13 14.81
CA ASN A 430 -7.75 6.64 15.69
C ASN A 430 -7.48 5.18 16.06
N VAL A 431 -7.38 4.93 17.37
CA VAL A 431 -7.27 3.59 17.94
C VAL A 431 -8.67 3.11 18.31
N LEU A 432 -9.11 2.02 17.69
CA LEU A 432 -10.39 1.36 17.90
C LEU A 432 -10.23 -0.05 18.48
N TYR A 433 -9.04 -0.64 18.38
CA TYR A 433 -8.73 -1.88 19.07
C TYR A 433 -7.29 -1.91 19.58
N CYS A 434 -7.03 -2.80 20.53
CA CYS A 434 -5.71 -3.12 21.05
C CYS A 434 -5.55 -4.63 21.01
N ASN A 435 -4.59 -5.12 20.24
CA ASN A 435 -4.23 -6.53 20.22
C ASN A 435 -2.96 -6.75 21.04
N ILE A 436 -3.07 -7.60 22.06
CA ILE A 436 -1.93 -8.00 22.89
C ILE A 436 -1.41 -9.35 22.37
N LYS A 437 -0.23 -9.33 21.73
CA LYS A 437 0.47 -10.54 21.28
C LYS A 437 1.37 -11.13 22.37
N ASP A 438 1.93 -12.29 22.04
CA ASP A 438 2.85 -13.09 22.84
C ASP A 438 3.88 -12.29 23.66
N GLY A 439 4.13 -12.81 24.87
CA GLY A 439 5.18 -12.39 25.81
C GLY A 439 4.63 -11.91 27.16
N ILE A 440 3.49 -11.22 27.16
CA ILE A 440 2.80 -10.84 28.40
C ILE A 440 2.19 -12.09 29.02
N THR A 441 2.54 -12.38 30.27
CA THR A 441 2.03 -13.56 30.98
C THR A 441 0.52 -13.47 31.15
N ASN A 442 -0.16 -14.62 31.15
CA ASN A 442 -1.60 -14.71 31.39
C ASN A 442 -2.03 -13.98 32.68
N ASN A 443 -1.18 -13.95 33.70
CA ASN A 443 -1.46 -13.23 34.95
C ASN A 443 -1.38 -11.71 34.78
N GLN A 444 -0.37 -11.18 34.09
CA GLN A 444 -0.27 -9.75 33.78
C GLN A 444 -1.43 -9.29 32.90
N LEU A 445 -1.82 -10.10 31.91
CA LEU A 445 -2.98 -9.82 31.06
C LEU A 445 -4.27 -9.79 31.89
N ARG A 446 -4.50 -10.78 32.77
CA ARG A 446 -5.66 -10.79 33.68
C ARG A 446 -5.70 -9.54 34.57
N GLN A 447 -4.55 -9.13 35.12
CA GLN A 447 -4.46 -7.91 35.92
C GLN A 447 -4.74 -6.65 35.08
N PHE A 448 -4.20 -6.57 33.86
CA PHE A 448 -4.48 -5.48 32.93
C PHE A 448 -5.98 -5.41 32.60
N MET A 449 -6.61 -6.55 32.33
CA MET A 449 -8.06 -6.63 32.14
C MET A 449 -8.82 -6.22 33.42
N GLY A 450 -8.34 -6.61 34.60
CA GLY A 450 -8.93 -6.23 35.89
C GLY A 450 -8.90 -4.72 36.16
N ILE A 451 -7.87 -4.01 35.69
CA ILE A 451 -7.79 -2.54 35.75
C ILE A 451 -8.92 -1.90 34.93
N HIS A 452 -9.24 -2.48 33.78
CA HIS A 452 -10.25 -1.96 32.85
C HIS A 452 -11.68 -2.44 33.15
N PHE A 453 -11.81 -3.62 33.75
CA PHE A 453 -13.07 -4.27 34.06
C PHE A 453 -13.08 -4.69 35.55
N PRO A 454 -13.06 -3.73 36.50
CA PRO A 454 -12.91 -4.03 37.93
C PRO A 454 -14.05 -4.88 38.50
N SER A 455 -15.25 -4.83 37.89
CA SER A 455 -16.37 -5.68 38.27
C SER A 455 -16.34 -7.09 37.66
N GLY A 456 -15.28 -7.44 36.92
CA GLY A 456 -15.15 -8.74 36.22
C GLY A 456 -16.03 -8.91 34.98
N ASN A 457 -16.88 -7.93 34.65
CA ASN A 457 -17.91 -8.04 33.60
C ASN A 457 -17.40 -7.69 32.19
N GLY A 458 -16.16 -8.07 31.85
CA GLY A 458 -15.58 -7.81 30.54
C GLY A 458 -16.45 -8.37 29.40
N VAL A 459 -17.07 -9.54 29.60
CA VAL A 459 -17.98 -10.16 28.63
C VAL A 459 -19.21 -9.30 28.35
N LEU A 460 -19.90 -8.81 29.40
CA LEU A 460 -21.08 -7.94 29.25
C LEU A 460 -20.72 -6.62 28.57
N GLN A 461 -19.52 -6.10 28.83
CA GLN A 461 -19.00 -4.89 28.21
C GLN A 461 -18.35 -5.16 26.84
N ARG A 462 -18.42 -6.39 26.34
CA ARG A 462 -17.81 -6.83 25.06
C ARG A 462 -16.33 -6.47 24.94
N TYR A 463 -15.62 -6.48 26.07
CA TYR A 463 -14.21 -6.11 26.20
C TYR A 463 -13.88 -4.75 25.59
N ALA A 464 -14.83 -3.81 25.62
CA ALA A 464 -14.68 -2.48 25.06
C ALA A 464 -14.54 -1.44 26.19
N ILE A 465 -13.48 -0.64 26.13
CA ILE A 465 -13.21 0.44 27.08
C ILE A 465 -13.43 1.80 26.43
N GLU A 466 -13.86 2.79 27.21
CA GLU A 466 -14.04 4.16 26.71
C GLU A 466 -12.69 4.85 26.54
N SER A 467 -12.52 5.56 25.42
CA SER A 467 -11.33 6.38 25.20
C SER A 467 -11.34 7.58 26.14
N ARG A 468 -10.25 7.79 26.87
CA ARG A 468 -10.07 8.96 27.76
C ARG A 468 -10.19 10.32 27.03
N HIS A 469 -9.98 10.35 25.73
CA HIS A 469 -10.08 11.57 24.92
C HIS A 469 -11.46 11.79 24.31
N ASN A 470 -12.19 10.71 24.08
CA ASN A 470 -13.51 10.78 23.49
C ASN A 470 -14.35 9.63 24.05
N PRO A 471 -15.17 9.88 25.09
CA PRO A 471 -16.02 8.86 25.69
C PRO A 471 -16.98 8.19 24.70
N LEU A 472 -17.32 8.85 23.59
CA LEU A 472 -18.13 8.25 22.51
C LEU A 472 -17.39 7.18 21.71
N ARG A 473 -16.06 7.10 21.85
CA ARG A 473 -15.22 6.12 21.16
C ARG A 473 -14.82 5.01 22.11
N LYS A 474 -15.12 3.79 21.70
CA LYS A 474 -14.72 2.57 22.40
C LYS A 474 -13.49 1.96 21.75
N ILE A 475 -12.60 1.43 22.58
CA ILE A 475 -11.43 0.65 22.17
C ILE A 475 -11.67 -0.80 22.60
N VAL A 476 -11.65 -1.73 21.65
CA VAL A 476 -11.84 -3.15 21.94
C VAL A 476 -10.50 -3.79 22.30
N LEU A 477 -10.44 -4.49 23.43
CA LEU A 477 -9.26 -5.24 23.85
C LEU A 477 -9.34 -6.66 23.27
N LEU A 478 -8.32 -7.05 22.52
CA LEU A 478 -8.21 -8.30 21.78
C LEU A 478 -6.95 -9.06 22.23
N ILE A 479 -7.04 -10.39 22.19
CA ILE A 479 -5.93 -11.31 22.42
C ILE A 479 -5.66 -12.04 21.10
N ASP A 480 -4.40 -12.31 20.80
CA ASP A 480 -4.04 -13.10 19.62
C ASP A 480 -4.68 -14.50 19.67
N ILE A 481 -5.50 -14.80 18.67
CA ILE A 481 -6.21 -16.06 18.58
C ILE A 481 -5.27 -17.27 18.46
N LYS A 482 -4.10 -17.08 17.83
CA LYS A 482 -3.09 -18.14 17.72
C LYS A 482 -2.56 -18.55 19.09
N ASN A 483 -2.51 -17.62 20.03
CA ASN A 483 -2.12 -17.91 21.40
C ASN A 483 -3.23 -18.63 22.15
N VAL A 484 -4.49 -18.23 21.94
CA VAL A 484 -5.63 -18.92 22.54
C VAL A 484 -5.70 -20.37 22.08
N THR A 485 -5.56 -20.64 20.78
CA THR A 485 -5.56 -22.01 20.25
C THR A 485 -4.36 -22.81 20.77
N MET A 486 -3.18 -22.19 20.86
CA MET A 486 -1.98 -22.79 21.44
C MET A 486 -2.16 -23.15 22.92
N GLU A 487 -2.76 -22.28 23.73
CA GLU A 487 -3.02 -22.51 25.16
C GLU A 487 -4.07 -23.61 25.38
N ILE A 488 -5.16 -23.62 24.60
CA ILE A 488 -6.17 -24.70 24.64
C ILE A 488 -5.49 -26.03 24.32
N ARG A 489 -4.75 -26.08 23.21
CA ARG A 489 -4.03 -27.28 22.79
C ARG A 489 -3.03 -27.72 23.86
N ASN A 490 -2.20 -26.81 24.37
CA ASN A 490 -1.20 -27.14 25.37
C ASN A 490 -1.86 -27.64 26.67
N SER A 491 -3.00 -27.09 27.06
CA SER A 491 -3.78 -27.56 28.20
C SER A 491 -4.26 -29.01 28.01
N ILE A 492 -4.79 -29.35 26.83
CA ILE A 492 -5.19 -30.73 26.50
C ILE A 492 -3.99 -31.69 26.63
N PHE A 493 -2.81 -31.31 26.12
CA PHE A 493 -1.62 -32.17 26.12
C PHE A 493 -0.75 -32.09 27.37
N LEU A 494 -1.08 -31.22 28.33
CA LEU A 494 -0.52 -31.20 29.68
C LEU A 494 -1.30 -32.12 30.64
N ILE A 495 -2.53 -32.45 30.29
CA ILE A 495 -3.48 -33.19 31.10
C ILE A 495 -3.53 -34.65 30.61
N GLY A 496 -3.49 -35.58 31.55
CA GLY A 496 -3.52 -37.01 31.29
C GLY A 496 -4.05 -37.80 32.47
N ASP A 497 -4.19 -39.11 32.29
CA ASP A 497 -4.79 -40.03 33.27
C ASP A 497 -3.77 -40.69 34.21
N ALA A 498 -2.48 -40.36 34.07
CA ALA A 498 -1.44 -40.83 34.99
C ALA A 498 -1.47 -40.07 36.33
N ASP A 499 -1.10 -40.75 37.42
CA ASP A 499 -1.06 -40.19 38.79
C ASP A 499 -0.19 -38.93 38.94
N SER A 500 0.71 -38.68 37.98
CA SER A 500 1.56 -37.50 37.93
C SER A 500 0.86 -36.23 37.42
N HIS A 501 -0.37 -36.32 36.89
CA HIS A 501 -1.13 -35.18 36.40
C HIS A 501 -2.04 -34.59 37.49
N THR A 502 -1.78 -33.35 37.89
CA THR A 502 -2.50 -32.66 38.97
C THR A 502 -3.71 -31.84 38.52
N ARG A 503 -4.00 -31.79 37.21
CA ARG A 503 -5.09 -30.98 36.63
C ARG A 503 -5.92 -31.81 35.67
N LYS A 504 -7.24 -31.60 35.68
CA LYS A 504 -8.20 -32.22 34.76
C LYS A 504 -8.94 -31.13 33.97
N LEU A 505 -9.13 -31.34 32.67
CA LEU A 505 -9.98 -30.49 31.84
C LEU A 505 -11.36 -31.11 31.86
N LEU A 506 -12.35 -30.39 32.38
CA LEU A 506 -13.74 -30.84 32.44
C LEU A 506 -14.59 -29.99 31.51
N HIS A 507 -15.38 -30.64 30.66
CA HIS A 507 -16.46 -30.01 29.90
C HIS A 507 -17.78 -30.62 30.37
N GLN A 508 -18.64 -29.80 30.97
CA GLN A 508 -19.92 -30.26 31.55
C GLN A 508 -19.76 -31.47 32.49
N GLY A 509 -18.70 -31.46 33.32
CA GLY A 509 -18.39 -32.55 34.26
C GLY A 509 -17.70 -33.77 33.65
N ARG A 510 -17.61 -33.89 32.31
CA ARG A 510 -16.90 -34.97 31.61
C ARG A 510 -15.44 -34.61 31.40
N ALA A 511 -14.53 -35.55 31.68
CA ALA A 511 -13.10 -35.34 31.54
C ALA A 511 -12.65 -35.41 30.08
N ILE A 512 -11.77 -34.49 29.69
CA ILE A 512 -11.10 -34.45 28.39
C ILE A 512 -9.62 -34.74 28.61
N THR A 513 -9.09 -35.73 27.90
CA THR A 513 -7.70 -36.18 28.08
C THR A 513 -6.96 -36.25 26.75
N SER A 514 -5.64 -36.05 26.79
CA SER A 514 -4.78 -36.16 25.60
C SER A 514 -4.84 -37.54 24.93
N LYS A 515 -5.19 -38.59 25.69
CA LYS A 515 -5.37 -39.96 25.19
C LYS A 515 -6.42 -40.01 24.07
N MET A 516 -7.49 -39.23 24.17
CA MET A 516 -8.55 -39.18 23.15
C MET A 516 -8.00 -38.76 21.77
N TRP A 517 -7.14 -37.74 21.73
CA TRP A 517 -6.47 -37.30 20.48
C TRP A 517 -5.46 -38.34 19.98
N ILE A 518 -4.72 -38.97 20.90
CA ILE A 518 -3.71 -39.98 20.55
C ILE A 518 -4.37 -41.21 19.95
N ASP A 519 -5.46 -41.70 20.55
CA ASP A 519 -6.19 -42.88 20.11
C ASP A 519 -6.87 -42.62 18.75
N ALA A 520 -7.48 -41.45 18.57
CA ALA A 520 -8.03 -41.02 17.28
C ALA A 520 -6.96 -40.96 16.17
N TYR A 521 -5.77 -40.43 16.48
CA TYR A 521 -4.65 -40.42 15.54
C TYR A 521 -4.12 -41.82 15.21
N GLN A 522 -4.02 -42.71 16.19
CA GLN A 522 -3.63 -44.10 15.96
C GLN A 522 -4.64 -44.83 15.07
N TRP A 523 -5.92 -44.59 15.29
CA TRP A 523 -6.99 -45.10 14.43
C TRP A 523 -6.87 -44.55 13.01
N ASN A 524 -6.66 -43.23 12.85
CA ASN A 524 -6.47 -42.59 11.55
C ASN A 524 -5.32 -43.22 10.75
N ARG A 525 -4.23 -43.59 11.42
CA ARG A 525 -3.07 -44.22 10.78
C ARG A 525 -3.31 -45.66 10.32
N LYS A 526 -4.24 -46.37 10.97
CA LYS A 526 -4.62 -47.74 10.61
C LYS A 526 -5.72 -47.76 9.55
N ASN A 527 -6.41 -46.65 9.35
CA ASN A 527 -7.46 -46.52 8.35
C ASN A 527 -6.84 -46.44 6.93
N PRO A 528 -7.29 -47.25 5.96
CA PRO A 528 -6.81 -47.17 4.57
C PRO A 528 -6.96 -45.78 3.95
N ILE A 529 -7.97 -45.02 4.38
CA ILE A 529 -8.21 -43.65 3.95
C ILE A 529 -8.01 -42.73 5.15
N SER A 530 -6.87 -42.03 5.18
CA SER A 530 -6.58 -41.05 6.23
C SER A 530 -7.59 -39.90 6.17
N VAL A 531 -8.38 -39.74 7.23
CA VAL A 531 -9.39 -38.69 7.39
C VAL A 531 -8.71 -37.34 7.56
N HIS A 532 -7.62 -37.29 8.35
CA HIS A 532 -6.84 -36.07 8.57
C HIS A 532 -5.41 -36.25 8.05
N LYS A 533 -5.15 -35.73 6.84
CA LYS A 533 -3.87 -35.93 6.10
C LYS A 533 -2.68 -35.18 6.69
N HIS A 534 -2.93 -34.08 7.39
CA HIS A 534 -1.88 -33.18 7.90
C HIS A 534 -1.49 -33.48 9.35
N LEU A 535 -2.27 -34.30 10.07
CA LEU A 535 -1.97 -34.67 11.45
C LEU A 535 -0.76 -35.60 11.52
N ARG A 536 0.26 -35.19 12.28
CA ARG A 536 1.48 -35.96 12.56
C ARG A 536 1.67 -36.13 14.06
N ARG A 537 2.46 -37.11 14.48
CA ARG A 537 2.72 -37.41 15.90
C ARG A 537 3.23 -36.19 16.68
N GLU A 538 4.00 -35.31 16.04
CA GLU A 538 4.57 -34.11 16.66
C GLU A 538 3.49 -33.09 17.06
N HIS A 539 2.35 -33.07 16.37
CA HIS A 539 1.20 -32.21 16.69
C HIS A 539 0.58 -32.55 18.04
N LEU A 540 0.81 -33.76 18.55
CA LEU A 540 0.21 -34.30 19.78
C LEU A 540 1.20 -34.33 20.95
N ARG A 541 2.40 -33.75 20.79
CA ARG A 541 3.44 -33.72 21.84
C ARG A 541 3.55 -32.35 22.49
N HIS A 542 3.54 -32.27 23.81
CA HIS A 542 3.75 -31.01 24.53
C HIS A 542 5.10 -30.34 24.18
N SER A 543 6.15 -31.12 23.89
CA SER A 543 7.47 -30.59 23.52
C SER A 543 7.48 -29.72 22.25
N ALA A 544 6.44 -29.77 21.41
CA ALA A 544 6.27 -28.92 20.24
C ALA A 544 5.39 -27.67 20.49
N LYS A 545 5.28 -27.23 21.77
CA LYS A 545 4.35 -26.19 22.25
C LYS A 545 4.32 -24.85 21.51
N ARG A 546 5.37 -24.47 20.77
CA ARG A 546 5.50 -23.17 20.07
C ARG A 546 5.62 -23.29 18.54
N ARG A 547 5.37 -24.48 17.96
CA ARG A 547 5.43 -24.63 16.50
C ARG A 547 4.14 -24.12 15.86
N ASN A 548 4.28 -23.09 15.01
CA ASN A 548 3.18 -22.53 14.24
C ASN A 548 2.49 -23.62 13.40
N GLY A 549 1.16 -23.58 13.33
CA GLY A 549 0.34 -24.54 12.58
C GLY A 549 -0.05 -25.78 13.37
N TYR A 550 0.66 -26.11 14.46
CA TYR A 550 0.39 -27.35 15.19
C TYR A 550 -0.90 -27.29 16.01
N PRO A 551 -1.16 -26.23 16.79
CA PRO A 551 -2.44 -26.05 17.46
C PRO A 551 -3.62 -26.00 16.49
N GLU A 552 -3.43 -25.33 15.35
CA GLU A 552 -4.46 -25.17 14.33
C GLU A 552 -4.87 -26.51 13.74
N HIS A 553 -3.92 -27.38 13.38
CA HIS A 553 -4.24 -28.73 12.91
C HIS A 553 -4.90 -29.58 14.02
N ALA A 554 -4.41 -29.51 15.26
CA ALA A 554 -4.95 -30.30 16.38
C ALA A 554 -6.35 -29.87 16.86
N LEU A 555 -6.80 -28.68 16.45
CA LEU A 555 -8.11 -28.10 16.78
C LEU A 555 -8.92 -27.76 15.51
N SER A 556 -8.53 -28.31 14.36
CA SER A 556 -9.11 -27.99 13.05
C SER A 556 -10.47 -28.67 12.80
N PRO A 557 -11.21 -28.23 11.77
CA PRO A 557 -12.35 -29.00 11.22
C PRO A 557 -11.98 -30.44 10.83
N ASP A 558 -10.77 -30.67 10.30
CA ASP A 558 -10.28 -32.02 9.98
C ASP A 558 -10.12 -32.89 11.23
N MET A 559 -9.63 -32.32 12.33
CA MET A 559 -9.54 -33.03 13.61
C MET A 559 -10.93 -33.34 14.17
N LEU A 560 -11.88 -32.41 14.08
CA LEU A 560 -13.26 -32.65 14.46
C LEU A 560 -13.86 -33.82 13.65
N LYS A 561 -13.66 -33.82 12.32
CA LYS A 561 -14.12 -34.90 11.44
C LYS A 561 -13.49 -36.24 11.85
N LEU A 562 -12.18 -36.27 12.07
CA LEU A 562 -11.49 -37.46 12.56
C LEU A 562 -12.05 -37.94 13.90
N MET A 563 -12.28 -37.04 14.86
CA MET A 563 -12.79 -37.41 16.18
C MET A 563 -14.22 -37.98 16.10
N ARG A 564 -15.08 -37.40 15.24
CA ARG A 564 -16.44 -37.91 15.00
C ARG A 564 -16.44 -39.29 14.37
N GLU A 565 -15.61 -39.51 13.35
CA GLU A 565 -15.46 -40.84 12.70
C GLU A 565 -14.92 -41.88 13.68
N PHE A 566 -13.92 -41.51 14.48
CA PHE A 566 -13.38 -42.39 15.52
C PHE A 566 -14.43 -42.73 16.57
N ARG A 567 -15.21 -41.75 17.03
CA ARG A 567 -16.34 -41.94 17.96
C ARG A 567 -17.39 -42.88 17.37
N SER A 568 -17.77 -42.70 16.11
CA SER A 568 -18.70 -43.60 15.41
C SER A 568 -18.16 -45.03 15.32
N SER A 569 -16.85 -45.21 15.07
CA SER A 569 -16.23 -46.54 15.00
C SER A 569 -16.24 -47.33 16.32
N LYS A 570 -16.49 -46.65 17.45
CA LYS A 570 -16.59 -47.24 18.79
C LYS A 570 -18.02 -47.59 19.21
N GLY A 571 -19.04 -47.22 18.43
CA GLY A 571 -20.44 -47.47 18.79
C GLY A 571 -20.82 -46.85 20.15
N ALA A 572 -21.49 -47.63 21.01
CA ALA A 572 -21.91 -47.18 22.35
C ALA A 572 -20.72 -46.80 23.26
N ASP A 573 -19.59 -47.51 23.12
CA ASP A 573 -18.36 -47.23 23.86
C ASP A 573 -17.69 -45.93 23.42
N GLY A 574 -18.18 -45.26 22.37
CA GLY A 574 -17.64 -43.98 21.90
C GLY A 574 -18.05 -42.77 22.74
N SER A 575 -19.01 -42.90 23.66
CA SER A 575 -19.58 -41.79 24.44
C SER A 575 -18.56 -41.00 25.27
N TYR A 576 -17.45 -41.63 25.68
CA TYR A 576 -16.35 -40.93 26.38
C TYR A 576 -15.70 -39.83 25.53
N LEU A 577 -15.87 -39.84 24.20
CA LEU A 577 -15.34 -38.83 23.29
C LEU A 577 -16.28 -37.63 23.09
N ASP A 578 -17.54 -37.71 23.53
CA ASP A 578 -18.55 -36.69 23.22
C ASP A 578 -18.12 -35.30 23.73
N ALA A 579 -17.52 -35.22 24.93
CA ALA A 579 -16.99 -33.97 25.47
C ALA A 579 -15.83 -33.37 24.64
N ALA A 580 -14.99 -34.23 24.05
CA ALA A 580 -13.92 -33.80 23.16
C ALA A 580 -14.46 -33.35 21.80
N VAL A 581 -15.50 -34.00 21.29
CA VAL A 581 -16.21 -33.60 20.06
C VAL A 581 -16.84 -32.22 20.23
N GLU A 582 -17.56 -31.99 21.33
CA GLU A 582 -18.18 -30.69 21.64
C GLU A 582 -17.14 -29.56 21.75
N LEU A 583 -16.00 -29.81 22.41
CA LEU A 583 -14.90 -28.85 22.44
C LEU A 583 -14.33 -28.58 21.04
N LEU A 584 -14.19 -29.62 20.21
CA LEU A 584 -13.72 -29.50 18.84
C LEU A 584 -14.71 -28.75 17.93
N GLU A 585 -16.02 -28.84 18.16
CA GLU A 585 -17.02 -28.03 17.44
C GLU A 585 -16.79 -26.54 17.66
N MET A 586 -16.55 -26.14 18.91
CA MET A 586 -16.27 -24.74 19.24
C MET A 586 -14.92 -24.28 18.69
N THR A 587 -13.87 -25.08 18.90
CA THR A 587 -12.50 -24.70 18.53
C THR A 587 -12.25 -24.77 17.03
N SER A 588 -12.86 -25.70 16.30
CA SER A 588 -12.77 -25.77 14.84
C SER A 588 -13.43 -24.58 14.15
N THR A 589 -14.59 -24.14 14.64
CA THR A 589 -15.26 -22.92 14.16
C THR A 589 -14.36 -21.70 14.33
N LEU A 590 -13.70 -21.61 15.49
CA LEU A 590 -12.75 -20.54 15.80
C LEU A 590 -11.50 -20.60 14.90
N VAL A 591 -10.92 -21.78 14.70
CA VAL A 591 -9.76 -21.97 13.81
C VAL A 591 -10.10 -21.63 12.37
N ASP A 592 -11.25 -22.08 11.87
CA ASP A 592 -11.69 -21.84 10.49
C ASP A 592 -11.93 -20.35 10.23
N PHE A 593 -12.67 -19.67 11.11
CA PHE A 593 -12.97 -18.24 10.99
C PHE A 593 -11.70 -17.37 10.88
N PHE A 594 -10.66 -17.68 11.65
CA PHE A 594 -9.42 -16.89 11.68
C PHE A 594 -8.36 -17.33 10.66
N ASN A 595 -8.53 -18.49 10.01
CA ASN A 595 -7.64 -18.95 8.96
C ASN A 595 -8.15 -18.64 7.54
N HIS A 596 -9.46 -18.41 7.36
CA HIS A 596 -10.10 -18.10 6.05
C HIS A 596 -9.59 -16.82 5.33
N HIS A 597 -8.70 -16.03 5.96
CA HIS A 597 -8.16 -14.77 5.41
C HIS A 597 -6.61 -14.74 5.33
N GLN A 598 -5.93 -15.89 5.48
CA GLN A 598 -4.47 -15.98 5.31
C GLN A 598 -4.04 -16.38 3.89
N ASP A 599 -4.98 -16.69 3.00
CA ASP A 599 -4.81 -16.83 1.54
C ASP A 599 -5.29 -15.55 0.83
#